data_AF-A0A1Q3WQE9-F1
#
_entry.id   AF-A0A1Q3WQE9-F1
#
_cell.length_a   1.000
_cell.length_b   1.000
_cell.length_c   1.000
_cell.angle_alpha   90.00
_cell.angle_beta   90.00
_cell.angle_gamma   90.00
#
_symmetry.space_group_name_H-M   'P 1'
#
loop_
_entity.id
_entity.type
_entity.pdbx_description
1 polymer ?
#
loop_
_entity_poly.entity_id
_entity_poly.type
_entity_poly.pdbx_seq_one_letter_code
_entity_poly.pdbx_strand_id
1 'polypeptide(L)'
;MKKILKLSAFLLMYSCNMSDNYEKLPFGGYEVDFEGGKQNRMIKNNKMIIDSGLVDCKYNNDYMFVSVDTTYSNYPNKVKKNNLKYFVQNLKTDTIIKKISYTDLQKIIKEKSLHDIDITK
;
A
#
# COMPACT_ATOMS: atom_id res chain seq x y z
N MET A 1 -40.39 1.30 30.46
CA MET A 1 -38.98 1.66 30.14
C MET A 1 -38.16 0.39 29.87
N LYS A 2 -38.13 -0.15 28.63
CA LYS A 2 -37.28 -1.30 28.25
C LYS A 2 -36.87 -1.33 26.75
N LYS A 3 -36.93 -0.20 26.04
CA LYS A 3 -36.72 -0.17 24.56
C LYS A 3 -35.41 0.47 24.09
N ILE A 4 -34.55 0.97 24.99
CA ILE A 4 -33.34 1.72 24.61
C ILE A 4 -32.05 0.86 24.64
N LEU A 5 -32.09 -0.36 25.18
CA LEU A 5 -30.87 -1.13 25.45
C LEU A 5 -30.36 -2.05 24.32
N LYS A 6 -31.03 -2.08 23.15
CA LYS A 6 -30.64 -3.00 22.05
C LYS A 6 -29.91 -2.36 20.88
N LEU A 7 -29.80 -1.03 20.85
CA LEU A 7 -29.17 -0.31 19.72
C LEU A 7 -27.65 -0.13 19.89
N SER A 8 -27.12 -0.20 21.12
CA SER A 8 -25.68 0.01 21.40
C SER A 8 -24.80 -1.19 21.03
N ALA A 9 -25.34 -2.42 21.05
CA ALA A 9 -24.57 -3.62 20.71
C ALA A 9 -24.33 -3.78 19.20
N PHE A 10 -25.19 -3.19 18.35
CA PHE A 10 -25.06 -3.29 16.89
C PHE A 10 -24.01 -2.32 16.33
N LEU A 11 -23.77 -1.19 17.00
CA LEU A 11 -22.73 -0.22 16.61
C LEU A 11 -21.30 -0.66 17.00
N LEU A 12 -21.14 -1.51 18.03
CA LEU A 12 -19.83 -2.00 18.47
C LEU A 12 -19.26 -3.11 17.57
N MET A 13 -20.07 -3.75 16.72
CA MET A 13 -19.58 -4.80 15.81
C MET A 13 -19.08 -4.27 14.46
N TYR A 14 -19.24 -2.98 14.17
CA TYR A 14 -18.68 -2.35 12.97
C TYR A 14 -17.28 -1.74 13.19
N SER A 15 -16.75 -1.75 14.41
CA SER A 15 -15.50 -1.03 14.74
C SER A 15 -14.20 -1.82 14.56
N CYS A 16 -14.23 -3.07 14.11
CA CYS A 16 -13.00 -3.86 13.85
C CYS A 16 -13.19 -4.81 12.67
N ASN A 17 -13.27 -4.29 11.45
CA ASN A 17 -13.11 -5.09 10.23
C ASN A 17 -12.22 -4.36 9.22
N MET A 18 -11.07 -3.84 9.65
CA MET A 18 -9.90 -3.89 8.78
C MET A 18 -9.31 -5.28 9.01
N SER A 19 -9.88 -6.28 8.35
CA SER A 19 -9.28 -7.61 8.38
C SER A 19 -7.93 -7.52 7.71
N ASP A 20 -6.96 -8.26 8.25
CA ASP A 20 -5.69 -8.51 7.57
C ASP A 20 -6.00 -8.89 6.12
N ASN A 21 -5.44 -8.14 5.17
CA ASN A 21 -5.65 -8.40 3.75
C ASN A 21 -4.36 -8.85 3.11
N TYR A 22 -4.36 -10.08 2.64
CA TYR A 22 -3.23 -10.69 1.96
C TYR A 22 -3.55 -10.84 0.46
N GLU A 23 -2.69 -10.27 -0.38
CA GLU A 23 -2.83 -10.29 -1.83
C GLU A 23 -1.58 -10.86 -2.49
N LYS A 24 -1.74 -11.91 -3.30
CA LYS A 24 -0.69 -12.36 -4.24
C LYS A 24 -0.83 -11.59 -5.53
N LEU A 25 0.22 -10.87 -5.92
CA LEU A 25 0.21 -10.12 -7.17
C LEU A 25 0.38 -11.07 -8.36
N PRO A 26 -0.23 -10.77 -9.51
CA PRO A 26 -0.23 -11.68 -10.67
C PRO A 26 1.13 -11.78 -11.39
N PHE A 27 2.19 -11.18 -10.86
CA PHE A 27 3.51 -11.12 -11.49
C PHE A 27 4.65 -11.22 -10.46
N GLY A 28 5.80 -11.71 -10.93
CA GLY A 28 7.08 -11.55 -10.25
C GLY A 28 7.22 -12.19 -8.86
N GLY A 29 6.23 -13.00 -8.44
CA GLY A 29 6.18 -13.65 -7.13
C GLY A 29 6.01 -12.68 -5.97
N TYR A 30 5.38 -11.52 -6.20
CA TYR A 30 5.10 -10.53 -5.17
C TYR A 30 3.86 -10.89 -4.36
N GLU A 31 3.93 -10.63 -3.06
CA GLU A 31 2.85 -10.79 -2.12
C GLU A 31 2.82 -9.55 -1.22
N VAL A 32 1.62 -9.08 -0.93
CA VAL A 32 1.36 -7.91 -0.09
C VAL A 32 0.49 -8.33 1.08
N ASP A 33 0.85 -7.87 2.27
CA ASP A 33 0.14 -8.20 3.50
C ASP A 33 -0.15 -6.92 4.27
N PHE A 34 -1.44 -6.59 4.36
CA PHE A 34 -1.98 -5.41 5.03
C PHE A 34 -2.62 -5.82 6.36
N GLU A 35 -1.79 -6.01 7.39
CA GLU A 35 -2.21 -6.24 8.78
C GLU A 35 -2.77 -4.96 9.46
N GLY A 36 -2.60 -3.81 8.80
CA GLY A 36 -3.00 -2.51 9.30
C GLY A 36 -1.87 -1.75 10.00
N GLY A 37 -2.01 -0.42 10.00
CA GLY A 37 -1.01 0.48 10.57
C GLY A 37 0.39 0.24 10.00
N LYS A 38 1.40 0.29 10.86
CA LYS A 38 2.81 0.13 10.49
C LYS A 38 3.23 -1.30 10.13
N GLN A 39 2.38 -2.31 10.29
CA GLN A 39 2.78 -3.71 10.09
C GLN A 39 2.63 -4.19 8.65
N ASN A 40 2.06 -3.35 7.77
CA ASN A 40 1.92 -3.67 6.36
C ASN A 40 3.28 -3.96 5.71
N ARG A 41 3.37 -5.04 4.94
CA ARG A 41 4.62 -5.59 4.41
C ARG A 41 4.50 -6.08 2.98
N MET A 42 5.65 -6.23 2.32
CA MET A 42 5.76 -6.77 0.97
C MET A 42 6.83 -7.85 0.91
N ILE A 43 6.48 -8.98 0.30
CA ILE A 43 7.33 -10.15 0.13
C ILE A 43 7.48 -10.40 -1.38
N LYS A 44 8.65 -10.89 -1.79
CA LYS A 44 8.91 -11.38 -3.14
C LYS A 44 9.63 -12.72 -3.06
N ASN A 45 9.04 -13.79 -3.62
CA ASN A 45 9.65 -15.12 -3.65
C ASN A 45 10.17 -15.56 -2.25
N ASN A 46 9.30 -15.44 -1.23
CA ASN A 46 9.61 -15.75 0.18
C ASN A 46 10.71 -14.87 0.82
N LYS A 47 11.11 -13.76 0.20
CA LYS A 47 12.03 -12.77 0.77
C LYS A 47 11.28 -11.49 1.10
N MET A 48 11.43 -11.03 2.33
CA MET A 48 10.88 -9.74 2.76
C MET A 48 11.59 -8.61 2.03
N ILE A 49 10.83 -7.77 1.32
CA ILE A 49 11.35 -6.62 0.57
C ILE A 49 11.01 -5.31 1.31
N ILE A 50 9.82 -5.25 1.89
CA ILE A 50 9.38 -4.19 2.80
C ILE A 50 8.88 -4.87 4.06
N ASP A 51 9.52 -4.57 5.19
CA ASP A 51 9.23 -5.22 6.47
C ASP A 51 8.03 -4.60 7.20
N SER A 52 7.77 -3.32 6.94
CA SER A 52 6.85 -2.49 7.68
C SER A 52 6.55 -1.20 6.92
N GLY A 53 5.44 -0.55 7.27
CA GLY A 53 5.08 0.78 6.81
C GLY A 53 4.61 0.84 5.35
N LEU A 54 4.32 -0.29 4.69
CA LEU A 54 3.73 -0.26 3.36
C LEU A 54 2.40 0.52 3.37
N VAL A 55 2.26 1.50 2.49
CA VAL A 55 1.07 2.36 2.41
C VAL A 55 0.23 2.01 1.21
N ASP A 56 0.80 2.09 0.01
CA ASP A 56 0.12 1.76 -1.24
C ASP A 56 0.98 0.78 -2.04
N CYS A 57 0.33 -0.19 -2.70
CA CYS A 57 0.89 -0.97 -3.80
C CYS A 57 -0.14 -0.95 -4.95
N LYS A 58 0.16 -0.23 -6.03
CA LYS A 58 -0.70 -0.18 -7.22
C LYS A 58 0.08 -0.62 -8.44
N TYR A 59 -0.59 -1.29 -9.36
CA TYR A 59 0.05 -1.86 -10.54
C TYR A 59 -0.90 -1.97 -11.72
N ASN A 60 -0.30 -2.06 -12.90
CA ASN A 60 -0.95 -2.47 -14.13
C ASN A 60 -0.04 -3.49 -14.85
N ASN A 61 -0.26 -3.72 -16.14
CA ASN A 61 0.53 -4.70 -16.91
C ASN A 61 2.00 -4.30 -17.13
N ASP A 62 2.33 -3.02 -16.96
CA ASP A 62 3.64 -2.47 -17.31
C ASP A 62 4.43 -2.00 -16.10
N TYR A 63 3.74 -1.45 -15.09
CA TYR A 63 4.37 -0.80 -13.95
C TYR A 63 3.73 -1.25 -12.64
N MET A 64 4.58 -1.27 -11.61
CA MET A 64 4.17 -1.35 -10.21
C MET A 64 4.77 -0.17 -9.46
N PHE A 65 3.95 0.53 -8.68
CA PHE A 65 4.35 1.60 -7.79
C PHE A 65 4.03 1.24 -6.36
N VAL A 66 4.98 1.52 -5.47
CA VAL A 66 4.88 1.22 -4.05
C VAL A 66 5.27 2.44 -3.23
N SER A 67 4.51 2.75 -2.19
CA SER A 67 4.81 3.80 -1.21
C SER A 67 4.99 3.21 0.20
N VAL A 68 5.95 3.75 0.95
CA VAL A 68 6.33 3.28 2.28
C VAL A 68 6.48 4.45 3.24
N ASP A 69 5.83 4.35 4.38
CA ASP A 69 6.05 5.21 5.54
C ASP A 69 7.20 4.67 6.39
N THR A 70 8.34 5.35 6.36
CA THR A 70 9.51 4.99 7.17
C THR A 70 9.51 5.64 8.55
N THR A 71 8.45 6.36 8.93
CA THR A 71 8.30 6.98 10.26
C THR A 71 7.59 6.07 11.26
N TYR A 72 7.17 4.88 10.83
CA TYR A 72 6.46 3.90 11.64
C TYR A 72 5.18 4.46 12.28
N SER A 73 4.45 5.31 11.54
CA SER A 73 3.19 5.87 12.00
C SER A 73 2.18 4.76 12.30
N ASN A 74 1.37 4.95 13.33
CA ASN A 74 0.21 4.08 13.55
C ASN A 74 -0.86 4.25 12.46
N TYR A 75 -0.77 5.34 11.67
CA TYR A 75 -1.65 5.62 10.55
C TYR A 75 -0.84 6.01 9.30
N PRO A 76 -0.15 5.05 8.65
CA PRO A 76 0.71 5.34 7.49
C PRO A 76 -0.05 5.98 6.31
N ASN A 77 -1.32 5.62 6.14
CA ASN A 77 -2.22 6.21 5.14
C ASN A 77 -2.54 7.70 5.36
N LYS A 78 -2.29 8.24 6.55
CA LYS A 78 -2.46 9.68 6.86
C LYS A 78 -1.17 10.48 6.70
N VAL A 79 -0.04 9.83 6.45
CA VAL A 79 1.23 10.51 6.20
C VAL A 79 1.14 11.25 4.87
N LYS A 80 1.59 12.51 4.86
CA LYS A 80 1.61 13.31 3.63
C LYS A 80 2.40 12.58 2.55
N LYS A 81 1.84 12.48 1.34
CA LYS A 81 2.44 11.71 0.24
C LYS A 81 3.89 12.11 -0.04
N ASN A 82 4.22 13.40 -0.01
CA ASN A 82 5.60 13.87 -0.21
C ASN A 82 6.62 13.41 0.85
N ASN A 83 6.16 12.93 2.02
CA ASN A 83 7.03 12.42 3.08
C ASN A 83 7.26 10.91 2.99
N LEU A 84 6.53 10.19 2.13
CA LEU A 84 6.70 8.76 1.91
C LEU A 84 7.96 8.46 1.08
N LYS A 85 8.46 7.23 1.19
CA LYS A 85 9.43 6.67 0.25
C LYS A 85 8.71 5.96 -0.86
N TYR A 86 9.27 6.04 -2.06
CA TYR A 86 8.64 5.50 -3.26
C TYR A 86 9.56 4.51 -3.95
N PHE A 87 8.92 3.52 -4.54
CA PHE A 87 9.57 2.51 -5.34
C PHE A 87 8.77 2.26 -6.62
N VAL A 88 9.48 1.93 -7.68
CA VAL A 88 8.94 1.65 -9.01
C VAL A 88 9.58 0.39 -9.56
N GLN A 89 8.81 -0.39 -10.30
CA GLN A 89 9.32 -1.43 -11.18
C GLN A 89 8.60 -1.36 -12.52
N ASN A 90 9.35 -1.33 -13.62
CA ASN A 90 8.81 -1.71 -14.91
C ASN A 90 8.78 -3.24 -14.99
N LEU A 91 7.58 -3.82 -15.01
CA LEU A 91 7.38 -5.27 -14.92
C LEU A 91 7.87 -6.03 -16.15
N LYS A 92 8.07 -5.33 -17.29
CA LYS A 92 8.58 -5.93 -18.53
C LYS A 92 10.11 -5.95 -18.60
N THR A 93 10.78 -4.97 -18.01
CA THR A 93 12.24 -4.79 -18.18
C THR A 93 13.04 -4.92 -16.90
N ASP A 94 12.44 -4.66 -15.75
CA ASP A 94 13.14 -4.69 -14.47
C ASP A 94 12.93 -6.03 -13.76
N THR A 95 14.03 -6.59 -13.26
CA THR A 95 14.02 -7.80 -12.42
C THR A 95 13.77 -7.49 -10.94
N ILE A 96 14.01 -6.25 -10.51
CA ILE A 96 13.88 -5.79 -9.13
C ILE A 96 13.16 -4.44 -9.06
N ILE A 97 12.45 -4.23 -7.95
CA ILE A 97 11.87 -2.92 -7.61
C ILE A 97 12.98 -1.94 -7.21
N LYS A 98 12.89 -0.69 -7.66
CA LYS A 98 13.92 0.34 -7.49
C LYS A 98 13.36 1.52 -6.73
N LYS A 99 14.17 2.13 -5.86
CA LYS A 99 13.80 3.37 -5.18
C LYS A 99 13.72 4.52 -6.18
N ILE A 100 12.76 5.42 -5.99
CA ILE A 100 12.57 6.63 -6.80
C ILE A 100 12.21 7.82 -5.91
N SER A 101 12.53 9.03 -6.36
CA SER A 101 12.09 10.25 -5.68
C SER A 101 10.60 10.52 -5.94
N TYR A 102 9.95 11.27 -5.05
CA TYR A 102 8.55 11.68 -5.24
C TYR A 102 8.36 12.46 -6.56
N THR A 103 9.26 13.40 -6.85
CA THR A 103 9.22 14.24 -8.06
C THR A 103 9.43 13.44 -9.34
N ASP A 104 10.37 12.48 -9.33
CA ASP A 104 10.62 11.64 -10.50
C ASP A 104 9.47 10.66 -10.74
N LEU A 105 8.85 10.14 -9.68
CA LEU A 105 7.67 9.29 -9.81
C LEU A 105 6.51 10.06 -10.46
N GLN A 106 6.24 11.29 -9.99
CA GLN A 106 5.22 12.16 -10.61
C GLN A 106 5.51 12.43 -12.09
N LYS A 107 6.79 12.64 -12.43
CA LYS A 107 7.23 12.81 -13.82
C LYS A 107 6.92 11.57 -14.66
N ILE A 108 7.29 10.36 -14.19
CA ILE A 108 6.99 9.10 -14.88
C ILE A 108 5.48 8.92 -15.05
N ILE A 109 4.69 9.14 -13.99
CA ILE A 109 3.23 9.02 -14.03
C ILE A 109 2.65 9.90 -15.13
N LYS A 110 3.10 11.16 -15.21
CA LYS A 110 2.65 12.12 -16.23
C LYS A 110 3.10 11.72 -17.64
N GLU A 111 4.38 11.42 -17.83
CA GLU A 111 4.97 11.13 -19.15
C GLU A 111 4.46 9.82 -19.75
N LYS A 112 4.13 8.84 -18.91
CA LYS A 112 3.60 7.53 -19.34
C LYS A 112 2.08 7.42 -19.20
N SER A 113 1.40 8.49 -18.80
CA SER A 113 -0.06 8.54 -18.60
C SER A 113 -0.59 7.47 -17.62
N LEU A 114 0.16 7.15 -16.57
CA LEU A 114 -0.12 6.10 -15.58
C LEU A 114 -1.01 6.60 -14.43
N HIS A 115 -2.05 7.37 -14.76
CA HIS A 115 -2.91 8.03 -13.77
C HIS A 115 -3.82 7.06 -13.00
N ASP A 116 -4.07 5.88 -13.56
CA ASP A 116 -4.83 4.77 -12.98
C ASP A 116 -4.14 4.19 -11.74
N ILE A 117 -2.81 4.13 -11.76
CA ILE A 117 -1.99 3.59 -10.66
C ILE A 117 -1.28 4.68 -9.85
N ASP A 118 -1.70 5.94 -9.98
CA ASP A 118 -1.10 7.06 -9.26
C ASP A 118 -1.29 6.92 -7.74
N ILE A 119 -0.15 6.89 -7.03
CA ILE A 119 -0.06 6.82 -5.56
C ILE A 119 0.48 8.12 -4.93
N THR A 120 0.64 9.17 -5.74
CA THR A 120 1.16 10.48 -5.31
C THR A 120 0.06 11.50 -5.04
N LYS A 121 -1.19 11.15 -5.36
CA LYS A 121 -2.41 11.95 -5.11
C LYS A 121 -2.97 11.77 -3.71
#